data_AF-A0AAD7UD14-F1
#
_entry.id   AF-A0AAD7UD14-F1
#
_cell.length_a   1.000
_cell.length_b   1.000
_cell.length_c   1.000
_cell.angle_alpha   90.00
_cell.angle_beta   90.00
_cell.angle_gamma   90.00
#
_symmetry.space_group_name_H-M   'P 1'
#
loop_
_entity.id
_entity.type
_entity.pdbx_description
1 polymer ?
#
loop_
_entity_poly.entity_id
_entity_poly.type
_entity_poly.pdbx_seq_one_letter_code
_entity_poly.pdbx_strand_id
1 'polypeptide(L)'
;MKKEEIDDLLSEVASFLVSARQVEVWRRFMERHEGEFLSGGEQEQEHSLEQTRIHRMFEELVEKSLEEWLADRHGLSVADFYEACRDSEFAKVVVLATDFPLFCDVMGSREKRDSYFRVLEAYTTLRS
;
A
#
# COMPACT_ATOMS: atom_id res chain seq x y z
N MET A 1 -9.48 -20.95 -8.81
CA MET A 1 -10.41 -19.93 -9.35
C MET A 1 -10.30 -19.89 -10.86
N LYS A 2 -11.38 -19.56 -11.57
CA LYS A 2 -11.38 -19.25 -13.01
C LYS A 2 -10.83 -17.85 -13.22
N LYS A 3 -10.37 -17.54 -14.44
CA LYS A 3 -9.78 -16.24 -14.79
C LYS A 3 -10.68 -15.05 -14.46
N GLU A 4 -11.96 -15.12 -14.80
CA GLU A 4 -12.94 -14.05 -14.52
C GLU A 4 -13.07 -13.77 -13.01
N GLU A 5 -13.06 -14.82 -12.17
CA GLU A 5 -13.11 -14.68 -10.70
C GLU A 5 -11.83 -14.06 -10.14
N ILE A 6 -10.68 -14.26 -10.80
CA ILE A 6 -9.41 -13.63 -10.42
C ILE A 6 -9.46 -12.15 -10.79
N ASP A 7 -9.92 -11.80 -12.00
CA ASP A 7 -10.03 -10.41 -12.45
C ASP A 7 -11.00 -9.59 -11.56
N ASP A 8 -12.11 -10.19 -11.14
CA ASP A 8 -13.05 -9.58 -10.19
C ASP A 8 -12.42 -9.38 -8.81
N LEU A 9 -11.78 -10.42 -8.25
CA LEU A 9 -11.08 -10.34 -6.96
C LEU A 9 -10.02 -9.23 -6.96
N LEU A 10 -9.25 -9.11 -8.04
CA LEU A 10 -8.22 -8.09 -8.21
C LEU A 10 -8.81 -6.67 -8.24
N SER A 11 -9.93 -6.49 -8.93
CA SER A 11 -10.66 -5.21 -8.97
C SER A 11 -11.18 -4.81 -7.58
N GLU A 12 -11.69 -5.79 -6.82
CA GLU A 12 -12.16 -5.56 -5.45
C GLU A 12 -11.01 -5.23 -4.49
N VAL A 13 -9.89 -5.94 -4.58
CA VAL A 13 -8.68 -5.66 -3.79
C VAL A 13 -8.12 -4.28 -4.11
N ALA A 14 -8.02 -3.91 -5.39
CA ALA A 14 -7.58 -2.57 -5.78
C ALA A 14 -8.49 -1.49 -5.18
N SER A 15 -9.81 -1.72 -5.20
CA SER A 15 -10.81 -0.81 -4.62
C SER A 15 -10.71 -0.75 -3.09
N PHE A 16 -10.40 -1.87 -2.44
CA PHE A 16 -10.15 -1.92 -1.00
C PHE A 16 -8.89 -1.14 -0.60
N LEU A 17 -7.78 -1.35 -1.30
CA LEU A 17 -6.49 -0.70 -1.00
C LEU A 17 -6.58 0.82 -1.08
N VAL A 18 -7.37 1.34 -2.01
CA VAL A 18 -7.60 2.78 -2.14
C VAL A 18 -8.80 3.27 -1.33
N SER A 19 -9.53 2.43 -0.59
CA SER A 19 -10.73 2.85 0.14
C SER A 19 -10.43 3.93 1.19
N ALA A 20 -11.41 4.81 1.48
CA ALA A 20 -11.22 5.91 2.43
C ALA A 20 -10.71 5.45 3.81
N ARG A 21 -11.18 4.29 4.28
CA ARG A 21 -10.71 3.67 5.53
C ARG A 21 -9.22 3.33 5.43
N GLN A 22 -8.80 2.72 4.34
CA GLN A 22 -7.41 2.25 4.19
C GLN A 22 -6.44 3.40 3.92
N VAL A 23 -6.87 4.40 3.16
CA VAL A 23 -6.14 5.65 2.97
C VAL A 23 -5.86 6.34 4.30
N GLU A 24 -6.85 6.39 5.20
CA GLU A 24 -6.68 6.95 6.55
C GLU A 24 -5.69 6.14 7.41
N VAL A 25 -5.71 4.80 7.28
CA VAL A 25 -4.72 3.92 7.96
C VAL A 25 -3.31 4.24 7.48
N TRP A 26 -3.10 4.39 6.17
CA TRP A 26 -1.80 4.73 5.59
C TRP A 26 -1.34 6.12 6.00
N ARG A 27 -2.24 7.11 5.97
CA ARG A 27 -1.95 8.49 6.41
C ARG A 27 -1.42 8.52 7.84
N ARG A 28 -2.12 7.88 8.77
CA ARG A 28 -1.70 7.82 10.18
C ARG A 28 -0.37 7.11 10.37
N PHE A 29 -0.10 6.06 9.60
CA PHE A 29 1.18 5.37 9.63
C PHE A 29 2.31 6.31 9.19
N MET A 30 2.15 6.96 8.04
CA MET A 30 3.17 7.86 7.49
C MET A 30 3.42 9.07 8.40
N GLU A 31 2.37 9.70 8.93
CA GLU A 31 2.49 10.81 9.89
C GLU A 31 3.18 10.39 11.19
N ARG A 32 2.95 9.17 11.67
CA ARG A 32 3.61 8.66 12.88
C ARG A 32 5.11 8.45 12.69
N HIS A 33 5.52 7.98 11.52
CA HIS A 33 6.91 7.58 11.25
C HIS A 33 7.71 8.65 10.48
N GLU A 34 7.11 9.78 10.12
CA GLU A 34 7.78 10.83 9.33
C GLU A 34 9.08 11.35 9.98
N GLY A 35 9.08 11.54 11.30
CA GLY A 35 10.23 12.06 12.03
C GLY A 35 11.42 11.10 12.00
N GLU A 36 11.17 9.83 12.30
CA GLU A 36 12.17 8.75 12.24
C GLU A 36 12.70 8.59 10.80
N PHE A 37 11.81 8.60 9.82
CA PHE A 37 12.16 8.44 8.41
C PHE A 37 13.10 9.56 7.90
N LEU A 38 12.79 10.81 8.23
CA LEU A 38 13.58 11.97 7.82
C LEU A 38 14.89 12.09 8.61
N SER A 39 14.91 11.66 9.87
CA SER A 39 16.11 11.69 10.71
C SER A 39 17.23 10.75 10.23
N GLY A 40 16.88 9.70 9.48
CA GLY A 40 17.87 8.78 8.92
C GLY A 40 18.53 9.29 7.63
N GLY A 41 18.09 10.42 7.07
CA GLY A 41 18.35 10.81 5.68
C GLY A 41 19.40 11.91 5.43
N GLU A 42 20.30 12.22 6.36
CA GLU A 42 21.30 13.29 6.14
C GLU A 42 22.49 12.90 5.23
N GLN A 43 22.55 11.66 4.71
CA GLN A 43 23.65 11.23 3.82
C GLN A 43 23.13 10.81 2.43
N GLU A 44 23.47 11.62 1.43
CA GLU A 44 22.81 11.75 0.11
C GLU A 44 22.92 10.56 -0.88
N GLN A 45 23.40 9.36 -0.52
CA GLN A 45 23.59 8.30 -1.54
C GLN A 45 23.19 6.87 -1.13
N GLU A 46 22.83 6.61 0.13
CA GLU A 46 22.42 5.27 0.56
C GLU A 46 21.19 5.39 1.48
N HIS A 47 20.10 4.67 1.14
CA HIS A 47 18.92 4.65 1.99
C HIS A 47 19.28 4.16 3.38
N SER A 48 18.84 4.88 4.40
CA SER A 48 19.19 4.52 5.77
C SER A 48 18.49 3.22 6.19
N LEU A 49 19.11 2.49 7.12
CA LEU A 49 18.50 1.30 7.72
C LEU A 49 17.11 1.61 8.30
N GLU A 50 16.90 2.83 8.78
CA GLU A 50 15.60 3.28 9.29
C GLU A 50 14.55 3.45 8.18
N GLN A 51 14.93 3.99 7.01
CA GLN A 51 14.01 4.10 5.88
C GLN A 51 13.54 2.72 5.41
N THR A 52 14.46 1.77 5.29
CA THR A 52 14.15 0.37 4.94
C THR A 52 13.30 -0.31 6.01
N ARG A 53 13.59 -0.09 7.30
CA ARG A 53 12.80 -0.62 8.41
C ARG A 53 11.37 -0.10 8.39
N ILE A 54 11.19 1.20 8.22
CA ILE A 54 9.87 1.85 8.19
C ILE A 54 9.08 1.40 6.97
N HIS A 55 9.73 1.25 5.82
CA HIS A 55 9.08 0.70 4.63
C HIS A 55 8.62 -0.74 4.84
N ARG A 56 9.45 -1.61 5.42
CA ARG A 56 9.04 -2.98 5.76
C ARG A 56 7.84 -3.01 6.71
N MET A 57 7.81 -2.12 7.71
CA MET A 57 6.64 -1.99 8.59
C MET A 57 5.37 -1.55 7.82
N PHE A 58 5.53 -0.75 6.77
CA PHE A 58 4.42 -0.36 5.90
C PHE A 58 3.94 -1.54 5.05
N GLU A 59 4.86 -2.36 4.51
CA GLU A 59 4.51 -3.59 3.78
C GLU A 59 3.70 -4.55 4.66
N GLU A 60 4.17 -4.79 5.89
CA GLU A 60 3.49 -5.64 6.86
C GLU A 60 2.09 -5.09 7.23
N LEU A 61 1.93 -3.76 7.29
CA LEU A 61 0.63 -3.12 7.49
C LEU A 61 -0.32 -3.35 6.32
N VAL A 62 0.16 -3.22 5.09
CA VAL A 62 -0.63 -3.45 3.87
C VAL A 62 -1.04 -4.92 3.79
N GLU A 63 -0.09 -5.84 3.98
CA GLU A 63 -0.34 -7.28 3.93
C GLU A 63 -1.35 -7.72 4.98
N LYS A 64 -1.21 -7.26 6.23
CA LYS A 64 -2.16 -7.56 7.30
C LYS A 64 -3.57 -7.01 7.00
N SER A 65 -3.66 -5.81 6.46
CA SER A 65 -4.96 -5.22 6.10
C SER A 65 -5.64 -6.03 4.98
N LEU A 66 -4.84 -6.50 4.01
CA LEU A 66 -5.31 -7.36 2.93
C LEU A 66 -5.74 -8.73 3.45
N GLU A 67 -4.97 -9.33 4.38
CA GLU A 67 -5.30 -10.60 5.01
C GLU A 67 -6.65 -10.55 5.73
N GLU A 68 -6.84 -9.56 6.59
CA GLU A 68 -8.10 -9.36 7.33
C GLU A 68 -9.27 -9.18 6.35
N TRP A 69 -9.10 -8.37 5.30
CA TRP A 69 -10.15 -8.12 4.33
C TRP A 69 -10.50 -9.35 3.48
N LEU A 70 -9.50 -10.11 3.01
CA LEU A 70 -9.69 -11.34 2.23
C LEU A 70 -10.38 -12.43 3.05
N ALA A 71 -9.96 -12.60 4.31
CA ALA A 71 -10.56 -13.58 5.22
C ALA A 71 -12.03 -13.23 5.49
N ASP A 72 -12.34 -11.97 5.78
CA ASP A 72 -13.70 -11.52 6.11
C ASP A 72 -14.66 -11.57 4.91
N ARG A 73 -14.18 -11.26 3.70
CA ARG A 73 -15.02 -11.13 2.49
C ARG A 73 -15.13 -12.40 1.66
N HIS A 74 -14.02 -13.12 1.51
CA HIS A 74 -13.91 -14.24 0.59
C HIS A 74 -13.52 -15.56 1.29
N GLY A 75 -13.15 -15.52 2.57
CA GLY A 75 -12.62 -16.69 3.28
C GLY A 75 -11.28 -17.17 2.72
N LEU A 76 -10.51 -16.25 2.12
CA LEU A 76 -9.22 -16.54 1.47
C LEU A 76 -8.06 -16.05 2.35
N SER A 77 -6.93 -16.73 2.24
CA SER A 77 -5.66 -16.24 2.80
C SER A 77 -4.93 -15.33 1.80
N VAL A 78 -3.96 -14.55 2.29
CA VAL A 78 -3.03 -13.80 1.42
C VAL A 78 -2.23 -14.73 0.51
N ALA A 79 -1.90 -15.94 0.98
CA ALA A 79 -1.20 -16.93 0.17
C ALA A 79 -2.05 -17.37 -1.04
N ASP A 80 -3.34 -17.62 -0.82
CA ASP A 80 -4.28 -17.94 -1.91
C ASP A 80 -4.39 -16.79 -2.91
N PHE A 81 -4.42 -15.55 -2.40
CA PHE A 81 -4.44 -14.35 -3.24
C PHE A 81 -3.14 -14.21 -4.06
N TYR A 82 -1.97 -14.38 -3.46
CA TYR A 82 -0.69 -14.32 -4.20
C TYR A 82 -0.56 -15.44 -5.22
N GLU A 83 -1.05 -16.64 -4.91
CA GLU A 83 -1.10 -17.74 -5.88
C GLU A 83 -2.01 -17.40 -7.06
N ALA A 84 -3.20 -16.82 -6.80
CA ALA A 84 -4.11 -16.35 -7.84
C ALA A 84 -3.51 -15.20 -8.68
N CYS A 85 -2.66 -14.37 -8.08
CA CYS A 85 -2.03 -13.23 -8.76
C CYS A 85 -0.76 -13.60 -9.55
N ARG A 86 -0.16 -14.78 -9.33
CA ARG A 86 1.17 -15.14 -9.86
C ARG A 86 1.32 -14.91 -11.37
N ASP A 87 0.27 -15.16 -12.13
CA ASP A 87 0.26 -15.03 -13.60
C ASP A 87 -0.50 -13.80 -14.11
N SER A 88 -0.93 -12.90 -13.20
CA SER A 88 -1.72 -11.72 -13.54
C SER A 88 -0.85 -10.45 -13.52
N GLU A 89 -1.03 -9.57 -14.52
CA GLU A 89 -0.42 -8.24 -14.52
C GLU A 89 -0.84 -7.39 -13.31
N PHE A 90 -1.89 -7.78 -12.59
CA PHE A 90 -2.39 -7.11 -11.40
C PHE A 90 -1.63 -7.43 -10.10
N ALA A 91 -0.73 -8.42 -10.07
CA ALA A 91 0.25 -8.52 -8.99
C ALA A 91 1.02 -7.19 -8.79
N LYS A 92 1.14 -6.41 -9.88
CA LYS A 92 1.69 -5.05 -9.87
C LYS A 92 0.91 -4.08 -8.98
N VAL A 93 -0.37 -4.30 -8.68
CA VAL A 93 -1.18 -3.37 -7.85
C VAL A 93 -0.76 -3.39 -6.39
N VAL A 94 -0.51 -4.58 -5.82
CA VAL A 94 0.04 -4.69 -4.46
C VAL A 94 1.47 -4.19 -4.43
N VAL A 95 2.27 -4.53 -5.45
CA VAL A 95 3.65 -4.04 -5.60
C VAL A 95 3.72 -2.51 -5.73
N LEU A 96 2.76 -1.88 -6.40
CA LEU A 96 2.68 -0.42 -6.49
C LEU A 96 2.29 0.22 -5.16
N ALA A 97 1.42 -0.44 -4.38
CA ALA A 97 1.06 0.03 -3.04
C ALA A 97 2.26 -0.01 -2.09
N THR A 98 3.22 -0.90 -2.32
CA THR A 98 4.42 -1.07 -1.50
C THR A 98 5.71 -0.68 -2.22
N ASP A 99 5.66 0.08 -3.31
CA ASP A 99 6.85 0.44 -4.08
C ASP A 99 7.80 1.32 -3.26
N PHE A 100 9.03 0.84 -3.02
CA PHE A 100 9.98 1.51 -2.13
C PHE A 100 10.40 2.92 -2.62
N PRO A 101 10.79 3.12 -3.90
CA PRO A 101 11.09 4.46 -4.41
C PRO A 101 9.93 5.43 -4.28
N LEU A 102 8.70 5.02 -4.64
CA LEU A 102 7.52 5.85 -4.45
C LEU A 102 7.28 6.17 -2.97
N PHE A 103 7.39 5.17 -2.10
CA PHE A 103 7.24 5.36 -0.66
C PHE A 103 8.26 6.37 -0.12
N CYS A 104 9.52 6.26 -0.51
CA CYS A 104 10.57 7.21 -0.14
C CYS A 104 10.30 8.62 -0.65
N ASP A 105 9.84 8.76 -1.90
CA ASP A 105 9.50 10.07 -2.47
C ASP A 105 8.36 10.73 -1.69
N VAL A 106 7.29 9.97 -1.42
CA VAL A 106 6.13 10.41 -0.64
C VAL A 106 6.55 10.79 0.79
N MET A 107 7.31 9.93 1.47
CA MET A 107 7.78 10.17 2.84
C MET A 107 8.81 11.31 2.94
N GLY A 108 9.48 11.66 1.85
CA GLY A 108 10.53 12.68 1.82
C GLY A 108 10.08 14.11 2.13
N SER A 109 8.78 14.41 2.04
CA SER A 109 8.27 15.71 2.49
C SER A 109 6.78 15.68 2.83
N ARG A 110 6.35 16.59 3.71
CA ARG A 110 4.93 16.77 4.03
C ARG A 110 4.09 17.14 2.82
N GLU A 111 4.60 18.02 1.95
CA GLU A 111 3.89 18.45 0.74
C GLU A 111 3.61 17.27 -0.19
N LYS A 112 4.59 16.37 -0.39
CA LYS A 112 4.42 15.16 -1.19
C LYS A 112 3.42 14.19 -0.56
N ARG A 113 3.46 13.98 0.76
CA ARG A 113 2.43 13.19 1.48
C ARG A 113 1.03 13.77 1.28
N ASP A 114 0.87 15.07 1.51
CA ASP A 114 -0.42 15.74 1.38
C ASP A 114 -0.95 15.64 -0.05
N SER A 115 -0.08 15.81 -1.05
CA SER A 115 -0.43 15.65 -2.47
C SER A 115 -0.84 14.21 -2.80
N TYR A 116 -0.07 13.23 -2.34
CA TYR A 116 -0.35 11.80 -2.53
C TYR A 116 -1.73 11.42 -1.98
N PHE A 117 -2.04 11.82 -0.74
CA PHE A 117 -3.33 11.51 -0.12
C PHE A 117 -4.51 12.24 -0.78
N ARG A 118 -4.33 13.47 -1.26
CA ARG A 118 -5.38 14.17 -2.04
C ARG A 118 -5.72 13.42 -3.33
N VAL A 119 -4.73 12.84 -4.02
CA VAL A 119 -4.97 12.04 -5.22
C VAL A 119 -5.76 10.77 -4.89
N LEU A 120 -5.39 10.06 -3.82
CA LEU A 120 -6.12 8.88 -3.36
C LEU A 120 -7.57 9.21 -2.94
N GLU A 121 -7.77 10.32 -2.23
CA GLU A 121 -9.11 10.82 -1.84
C GLU A 121 -9.96 11.24 -3.04
N ALA A 122 -9.37 11.87 -4.04
CA ALA A 122 -10.07 12.18 -5.29
C ALA A 122 -10.50 10.89 -6.01
N TYR A 123 -9.64 9.87 -6.01
CA TYR A 123 -9.93 8.58 -6.62
C TYR A 123 -11.06 7.83 -5.91
N THR A 124 -11.11 7.86 -4.58
CA THR A 124 -12.22 7.25 -3.81
C THR A 124 -13.55 7.93 -4.10
N THR A 125 -13.55 9.27 -4.13
CA THR A 125 -14.76 10.06 -4.38
C THR A 125 -15.34 9.82 -5.77
N LEU A 126 -14.51 9.57 -6.78
CA LEU A 126 -14.96 9.28 -8.15
C LEU A 126 -15.54 7.86 -8.33
N ARG A 127 -15.27 6.94 -7.38
CA ARG A 127 -15.72 5.55 -7.43
C ARG A 127 -16.78 5.18 -6.39
N SER A 128 -17.18 6.14 -5.54
CA SER A 128 -18.29 6.00 -4.59
C SER A 128 -19.61 6.47 -5.18
#